data_AF-A0A3D0H6I2-F1
#
_entry.id   AF-A0A3D0H6I2-F1
#
_cell.length_a   1.000
_cell.length_b   1.000
_cell.length_c   1.000
_cell.angle_alpha   90.00
_cell.angle_beta   90.00
_cell.angle_gamma   90.00
#
_symmetry.space_group_name_H-M   'P 1'
#
loop_
_entity.id
_entity.type
_entity.pdbx_description
1 polymer ?
#
loop_
_entity_poly.entity_id
_entity_poly.type
_entity_poly.pdbx_seq_one_letter_code
_entity_poly.pdbx_strand_id
1 'polypeptide(L)' 'MATSGPPRFLEQTPLHHEQQDYSDDGVDLTLIHWMLSLTPTERLQILQQSVESLSRLTREACST' A
#
# COMPACT_ATOMS: atom_id res chain seq x y z
N MET A 1 -14.66 -44.12 -23.12
CA MET A 1 -15.13 -42.79 -23.57
C MET A 1 -14.83 -41.81 -22.44
N ALA A 2 -13.99 -40.81 -22.69
CA ALA A 2 -13.37 -39.97 -21.67
C ALA A 2 -14.40 -39.05 -20.99
N THR A 3 -14.39 -39.02 -19.65
CA THR A 3 -15.10 -38.01 -18.87
C THR A 3 -14.31 -36.70 -18.99
N SER A 4 -14.74 -35.82 -19.88
CA SER A 4 -14.21 -34.47 -19.97
C SER A 4 -14.61 -33.72 -18.70
N GLY A 5 -13.68 -33.61 -17.75
CA GLY A 5 -13.80 -32.63 -16.67
C GLY A 5 -13.92 -31.21 -17.26
N PRO A 6 -14.48 -30.25 -16.50
CA PRO A 6 -14.54 -28.87 -16.97
C PRO A 6 -13.12 -28.38 -17.25
N PRO A 7 -12.92 -27.45 -18.21
CA PRO A 7 -11.60 -26.89 -18.43
C PRO A 7 -11.17 -26.28 -17.09
N ARG A 8 -9.99 -26.70 -16.59
CA ARG A 8 -9.25 -25.96 -15.58
C ARG A 8 -8.80 -24.64 -16.21
N PHE A 9 -9.77 -23.78 -16.53
CA PHE A 9 -9.52 -22.36 -16.65
C PHE A 9 -9.08 -21.99 -15.25
N LEU A 10 -7.77 -21.80 -15.16
CA LEU A 10 -7.03 -21.47 -13.96
C LEU A 10 -7.92 -20.64 -13.05
N GLU A 11 -8.19 -21.22 -11.88
CA GLU A 11 -8.61 -20.51 -10.69
C GLU A 11 -7.59 -19.39 -10.45
N GLN A 12 -7.70 -18.32 -11.22
CA GLN A 12 -7.08 -17.05 -10.92
C GLN A 12 -7.95 -16.45 -9.83
N THR A 13 -7.94 -17.11 -8.67
CA THR A 13 -8.18 -16.45 -7.39
C THR A 13 -7.38 -15.16 -7.43
N PRO A 14 -8.00 -13.97 -7.28
CA PRO A 14 -7.29 -12.71 -7.30
C PRO A 14 -6.49 -12.58 -6.00
N LEU A 15 -5.41 -13.34 -5.88
CA LEU A 15 -4.57 -13.45 -4.67
C LEU A 15 -3.22 -12.77 -4.88
N HIS A 16 -3.04 -12.01 -5.97
CA HIS A 16 -1.72 -11.49 -6.37
C HIS A 16 -1.68 -9.99 -6.69
N HIS A 17 -2.69 -9.19 -6.32
CA HIS A 17 -2.56 -7.72 -6.43
C HIS A 17 -1.95 -7.11 -5.15
N GLU A 18 -2.37 -7.55 -3.96
CA GLU A 18 -1.84 -7.00 -2.70
C GLU A 18 -0.34 -7.25 -2.51
N GLN A 19 0.19 -8.35 -3.07
CA GLN A 19 1.61 -8.68 -3.00
C GLN A 19 2.48 -7.87 -3.98
N GLN A 20 1.89 -7.15 -4.94
CA GLN A 20 2.60 -6.18 -5.78
C GLN A 20 2.61 -4.77 -5.18
N ASP A 21 1.66 -4.47 -4.29
CA ASP A 21 1.57 -3.17 -3.63
C ASP A 21 2.59 -3.03 -2.49
N TYR A 22 3.16 -4.13 -2.01
CA TYR A 22 4.22 -4.14 -1.01
C TYR A 22 5.50 -4.78 -1.57
N SER A 23 6.65 -4.16 -1.30
CA SER A 23 7.97 -4.75 -1.53
C SER A 23 8.19 -5.94 -0.59
N ASP A 24 9.18 -6.79 -0.91
CA ASP A 24 9.61 -7.91 -0.04
C ASP A 24 9.98 -7.43 1.39
N ASP A 25 10.49 -6.20 1.49
CA ASP A 25 10.78 -5.51 2.76
C ASP A 25 9.53 -4.96 3.49
N GLY A 26 8.32 -5.21 2.98
CA GLY A 26 7.05 -4.70 3.54
C GLY A 26 6.80 -3.23 3.27
N VAL A 27 7.51 -2.63 2.33
CA VAL A 27 7.36 -1.22 1.95
C VAL A 27 6.20 -1.05 0.98
N ASP A 28 5.25 -0.16 1.30
CA ASP A 28 4.11 0.16 0.44
C ASP A 28 4.56 0.91 -0.83
N LEU A 29 4.58 0.21 -1.96
CA LEU A 29 4.94 0.72 -3.27
C LEU A 29 3.87 1.65 -3.83
N THR A 30 2.60 1.49 -3.44
CA THR A 30 1.51 2.39 -3.83
C THR A 30 1.72 3.78 -3.24
N LEU A 31 2.10 3.86 -1.96
CA LEU A 31 2.47 5.12 -1.31
C LEU A 31 3.69 5.77 -1.98
N ILE A 32 4.72 4.99 -2.29
CA ILE A 32 5.92 5.50 -2.98
C ILE A 32 5.55 6.05 -4.35
N HIS A 33 4.80 5.29 -5.15
CA HIS A 33 4.38 5.70 -6.49
C HIS A 33 3.58 7.00 -6.42
N TRP A 34 2.67 7.11 -5.45
CA TRP A 34 1.91 8.33 -5.21
C TRP A 34 2.83 9.51 -4.84
N MET A 35 3.77 9.34 -3.90
CA MET A 35 4.71 10.40 -3.53
C MET A 35 5.62 10.84 -4.68
N LEU A 36 5.98 9.92 -5.59
CA LEU A 36 6.77 10.21 -6.78
C LEU A 36 5.95 10.92 -7.87
N SER A 37 4.63 10.81 -7.86
CA SER A 37 3.73 11.52 -8.78
C SER A 37 3.52 12.99 -8.41
N LEU A 38 3.87 13.39 -7.18
CA LEU A 38 3.75 14.77 -6.68
C LEU A 38 4.96 15.62 -7.07
N THR A 39 4.77 16.94 -7.16
CA THR A 39 5.91 17.86 -7.28
C THR A 39 6.75 17.85 -5.99
N PRO A 40 8.04 18.25 -6.05
CA PRO A 40 8.90 18.28 -4.87
C PRO A 40 8.32 19.12 -3.72
N THR A 41 7.65 20.24 -4.03
CA THR A 41 7.02 21.11 -3.04
C THR A 41 5.83 20.43 -2.38
N GLU A 42 4.94 19.81 -3.15
CA GLU A 42 3.76 19.11 -2.62
C GLU A 42 4.16 17.93 -1.73
N ARG A 43 5.20 17.18 -2.13
CA ARG A 43 5.73 16.08 -1.32
C ARG A 43 6.20 16.57 0.06
N LEU A 44 6.90 17.70 0.11
CA LEU A 44 7.37 18.28 1.36
C LEU A 44 6.21 18.71 2.25
N GLN A 45 5.17 19.34 1.68
CA GLN A 45 3.99 19.76 2.44
C GLN A 45 3.26 18.57 3.07
N ILE A 46 3.06 17.50 2.31
CA ILE A 46 2.39 16.29 2.79
C ILE A 46 3.21 15.61 3.89
N LEU A 47 4.53 15.51 3.71
CA LEU A 47 5.41 14.93 4.73
C LEU A 47 5.36 15.75 6.03
N GLN A 48 5.39 17.08 5.91
CA GLN A 48 5.30 17.98 7.07
C GLN A 48 3.98 17.77 7.83
N GLN A 49 2.87 17.66 7.10
CA GLN A 49 1.55 17.39 7.68
C GLN A 49 1.49 16.04 8.40
N SER A 50 2.15 15.02 7.85
CA SER A 50 2.20 13.69 8.46
C SER A 50 3.01 13.69 9.76
N VAL A 51 4.14 14.40 9.79
CA VAL A 51 4.95 14.58 11.01
C VAL A 51 4.15 15.30 12.09
N GLU A 52 3.44 16.38 11.72
CA GLU A 52 2.57 17.09 12.66
C GLU A 52 1.49 16.18 13.22
N SER A 53 0.83 15.39 12.37
CA SER A 53 -0.21 14.43 12.80
C SER A 53 0.34 13.42 13.80
N LEU A 54 1.51 12.81 13.52
CA LEU A 54 2.16 11.88 14.45
C LEU A 54 2.59 12.56 15.76
N SER A 55 3.09 13.81 15.68
CA SER A 55 3.46 14.57 16.88
C SER A 55 2.26 14.89 17.77
N ARG A 56 1.08 15.09 17.17
CA ARG A 56 -0.18 15.28 17.91
C ARG A 56 -0.62 13.99 18.56
N LEU A 57 -0.64 12.88 17.83
CA LEU A 57 -1.00 11.57 18.36
C LEU A 57 -0.11 11.14 19.53
N THR A 58 1.20 11.34 19.42
CA THR A 58 2.14 11.02 20.51
C THR A 58 1.96 11.92 21.72
N ARG A 59 1.66 13.21 21.52
CA ARG A 59 1.32 14.14 22.61
C ARG A 59 0.04 13.75 23.32
N GLU A 60 -0.99 13.37 22.57
CA GLU A 60 -2.27 12.90 23.10
C GLU A 60 -2.11 11.59 23.89
N ALA A 61 -1.32 10.64 23.36
CA ALA A 61 -1.04 9.37 24.01
C ALA A 61 -0.20 9.51 25.31
N CYS A 62 0.67 10.52 25.41
CA CYS A 62 1.46 10.79 26.61
C CYS A 62 0.71 11.66 27.64
N SER A 63 -0.46 12.19 27.28
CA SER A 63 -1.34 12.99 28.14
C SER A 63 -2.35 12.14 28.93
N THR A 64 -2.32 10.81 28.78
CA THR A 64 -3.13 9.83 29.52
C THR A 64 -2.23 8.97 30.38
#